data_AF-A0A453PSG7-F1
#
_entry.id   AF-A0A453PSG7-F1
#
_cell.length_a   1.000
_cell.length_b   1.000
_cell.length_c   1.000
_cell.angle_alpha   90.00
_cell.angle_beta   90.00
_cell.angle_gamma   90.00
#
_symmetry.space_group_name_H-M   'P 1'
#
loop_
_entity.id
_entity.type
_entity.pdbx_description
1 polymer ?
#
loop_
_entity_poly.entity_id
_entity_poly.type
_entity_poly.pdbx_seq_one_letter_code
_entity_poly.pdbx_strand_id
1 'polypeptide(L)'
;MYCFPCGARIRRNGPYYAYDTRDTHHSVCIPCYNKSRGHTIEVEGQMFPKARFQKKRNDEETEECVAGADGLVVRVVSSVDKKVGVKPRFLETFQEDNYPTEFPYKSKAVLLFQKIDGVEVCLFGMYVQEFGAECAFPNQRRVYLSYLDSVKYLRPGIKAATGEALCTFVYHEILIGYLEYCKQRGFTSCYIWARPPLEGDNIFYCNPTIQTTRTSDKLREWCLAMIRKATKEEIVVELTNLYDHFFITTGECKAKVTASRLPYFDGDYWPGVAEDMVNQLHQEEDDQKLQKKGNAKKIIRKRALEAAGHTDLSGNASEDDMLMQKLGETIYPMEEDFIMVHLQYSCSNCRSFMSSGKRWACHQCRSFYICDKCYSAEQELEERERHPSNSRETHELHPVDIVGVPEETKDGDGIIESKFFDTRHAFLSLCQENHYQFDTLRRAKHSSMMVLYRLHNPTVV
;
A
#
# COMPACT_ATOMS: atom_id res chain seq x y z
N MET A 1 -10.11 -28.99 28.39
CA MET A 1 -10.84 -30.08 29.09
C MET A 1 -11.13 -31.36 28.27
N TYR A 2 -10.84 -32.55 28.82
CA TYR A 2 -11.17 -33.87 28.25
C TYR A 2 -11.87 -34.77 29.28
N CYS A 3 -12.66 -35.75 28.80
CA CYS A 3 -13.33 -36.75 29.64
C CYS A 3 -12.36 -37.87 30.01
N PHE A 4 -12.12 -38.10 31.31
CA PHE A 4 -11.18 -39.13 31.76
C PHE A 4 -11.57 -40.57 31.35
N PRO A 5 -12.83 -41.04 31.52
CA PRO A 5 -13.19 -42.40 31.15
C PRO A 5 -13.10 -42.76 29.67
N CYS A 6 -13.21 -41.80 28.76
CA CYS A 6 -13.26 -42.10 27.31
C CYS A 6 -12.26 -41.31 26.46
N GLY A 7 -11.46 -40.43 27.06
CA GLY A 7 -10.53 -39.53 26.36
C GLY A 7 -11.20 -38.51 25.43
N ALA A 8 -12.53 -38.52 25.28
CA ALA A 8 -13.22 -37.62 24.36
C ALA A 8 -13.19 -36.17 24.88
N ARG A 9 -13.01 -35.22 23.96
CA ARG A 9 -13.02 -33.79 24.27
C ARG A 9 -14.41 -33.32 24.72
N ILE A 10 -14.48 -32.59 25.82
CA ILE A 10 -15.71 -31.95 26.30
C ILE A 10 -15.84 -30.60 25.57
N ARG A 11 -16.90 -30.42 24.78
CA ARG A 11 -17.12 -29.20 23.97
C ARG A 11 -17.23 -27.94 24.85
N ARG A 12 -16.76 -26.79 24.35
CA ARG A 12 -16.91 -25.47 25.00
C ARG A 12 -18.39 -25.17 25.27
N ASN A 13 -18.67 -24.55 26.41
CA ASN A 13 -20.02 -24.28 26.94
C ASN A 13 -20.88 -25.55 27.17
N GLY A 14 -20.31 -26.72 26.91
CA GLY A 14 -20.96 -28.01 27.08
C GLY A 14 -21.01 -28.41 28.55
N PRO A 15 -22.10 -29.05 29.00
CA PRO A 15 -22.19 -29.55 30.36
C PRO A 15 -21.29 -30.80 30.54
N TYR A 16 -20.68 -30.92 31.71
CA TYR A 16 -19.92 -32.10 32.12
C TYR A 16 -20.04 -32.31 33.64
N TYR A 17 -19.52 -33.41 34.14
CA TYR A 17 -19.47 -33.74 35.57
C TYR A 17 -18.03 -33.67 36.07
N ALA A 18 -17.82 -32.93 37.15
CA ALA A 18 -16.53 -32.72 37.80
C ALA A 18 -16.48 -33.41 39.17
N TYR A 19 -15.36 -34.05 39.49
CA TYR A 19 -15.03 -34.46 40.85
C TYR A 19 -13.69 -33.83 41.23
N ASP A 20 -13.74 -32.94 42.21
CA ASP A 20 -12.57 -32.24 42.74
C ASP A 20 -12.05 -33.02 43.97
N THR A 21 -10.81 -33.50 43.92
CA THR A 21 -10.05 -33.89 45.12
C THR A 21 -9.18 -32.71 45.58
N ARG A 22 -8.41 -32.87 46.67
CA ARG A 22 -7.50 -31.82 47.14
C ARG A 22 -6.39 -31.49 46.13
N ASP A 23 -6.01 -32.46 45.28
CA ASP A 23 -4.84 -32.35 44.39
C ASP A 23 -5.18 -32.60 42.90
N THR A 24 -6.38 -33.12 42.57
CA THR A 24 -6.74 -33.50 41.20
C THR A 24 -8.18 -33.12 40.84
N HIS A 25 -8.38 -32.68 39.59
CA HIS A 25 -9.68 -32.41 38.99
C HIS A 25 -10.05 -33.49 37.97
N HIS A 26 -11.13 -34.22 38.20
CA HIS A 26 -11.59 -35.28 37.30
C HIS A 26 -12.85 -34.86 36.53
N SER A 27 -12.74 -34.73 35.21
CA SER A 27 -13.84 -34.35 34.33
C SER A 27 -14.44 -35.56 33.58
N VAL A 28 -15.77 -35.69 33.56
CA VAL A 28 -16.51 -36.79 32.94
C VAL A 28 -17.62 -36.22 32.04
N CYS A 29 -17.67 -36.63 30.77
CA CYS A 29 -18.72 -36.19 29.85
C CYS A 29 -20.09 -36.78 30.20
N ILE A 30 -21.18 -36.10 29.80
CA ILE A 30 -22.55 -36.55 30.06
C ILE A 30 -22.81 -37.99 29.60
N PRO A 31 -22.39 -38.41 28.39
CA PRO A 31 -22.57 -39.80 27.96
C PRO A 31 -21.90 -40.82 28.90
N CYS A 32 -20.66 -40.58 29.33
CA CYS A 32 -19.95 -41.50 30.22
C CYS A 32 -20.57 -41.55 31.62
N TYR A 33 -20.97 -40.40 32.14
CA TYR A 33 -21.67 -40.32 33.42
C TYR A 33 -22.98 -41.10 33.39
N ASN A 34 -23.77 -40.96 32.32
CA ASN A 34 -25.05 -41.67 32.16
C ASN A 34 -24.87 -43.16 31.86
N LYS A 35 -23.79 -43.55 31.16
CA LYS A 35 -23.47 -44.93 30.83
C LYS A 35 -23.09 -45.76 32.07
N SER A 36 -22.47 -45.14 33.09
CA SER A 36 -22.23 -45.82 34.36
C SER A 36 -23.56 -46.08 35.08
N ARG A 37 -23.99 -47.35 35.10
CA ARG A 37 -25.21 -47.81 35.76
C ARG A 37 -25.02 -48.05 37.27
N GLY A 38 -23.78 -48.08 37.76
CA GLY A 38 -23.45 -48.27 39.17
C GLY A 38 -23.43 -46.97 39.98
N HIS A 39 -23.23 -47.09 41.29
CA HIS A 39 -23.07 -45.95 42.20
C HIS A 39 -21.68 -45.30 42.16
N THR A 40 -20.78 -45.83 41.32
CA THR A 40 -19.39 -45.39 41.17
C THR A 40 -19.01 -45.22 39.69
N ILE A 41 -18.04 -44.35 39.42
CA ILE A 41 -17.44 -44.14 38.09
C ILE A 41 -15.95 -44.39 38.23
N GLU A 42 -15.39 -45.22 37.35
CA GLU A 42 -13.96 -45.46 37.28
C GLU A 42 -13.27 -44.31 36.55
N VAL A 43 -12.25 -43.73 37.18
CA VAL A 43 -11.37 -42.71 36.61
C VAL A 43 -9.94 -43.13 36.92
N GLU A 44 -9.13 -43.40 35.89
CA GLU A 44 -7.71 -43.80 36.01
C GLU A 44 -7.47 -44.98 36.96
N GLY A 45 -8.35 -45.98 36.93
CA GLY A 45 -8.25 -47.19 37.77
C GLY A 45 -8.76 -47.02 39.22
N GLN A 46 -9.26 -45.84 39.59
CA GLN A 46 -9.89 -45.58 40.89
C GLN A 46 -11.41 -45.39 40.77
N MET A 47 -12.14 -45.86 41.78
CA MET A 47 -13.61 -45.84 41.79
C MET A 47 -14.15 -44.67 42.62
N PHE A 48 -14.79 -43.71 41.96
CA PHE A 48 -15.34 -42.51 42.59
C PHE A 48 -16.86 -42.57 42.73
N PRO A 49 -17.45 -42.22 43.89
CA PRO A 49 -18.90 -42.18 44.06
C PRO A 49 -19.57 -41.21 43.10
N LYS A 50 -20.50 -41.73 42.29
CA LYS A 50 -21.22 -40.98 41.25
C LYS A 50 -21.97 -39.77 41.82
N ALA A 51 -22.53 -39.90 43.02
CA ALA A 51 -23.29 -38.83 43.69
C ALA A 51 -22.45 -37.59 44.09
N ARG A 52 -21.12 -37.71 44.14
CA ARG A 52 -20.22 -36.61 44.50
C ARG A 52 -19.76 -35.79 43.30
N PHE A 53 -20.03 -36.25 42.07
CA PHE A 53 -19.73 -35.47 40.88
C PHE A 53 -20.71 -34.30 40.75
N GLN A 54 -20.17 -33.10 40.53
CA GLN A 54 -20.95 -31.89 40.33
C GLN A 54 -21.06 -31.56 38.85
N LYS A 55 -22.26 -31.24 38.38
CA LYS A 55 -22.46 -30.81 36.99
C LYS A 55 -21.94 -29.38 36.81
N LYS A 56 -20.92 -29.20 35.98
CA LYS A 56 -20.32 -27.90 35.63
C LYS A 56 -20.45 -27.64 34.12
N ARG A 57 -20.15 -26.41 33.70
CA ARG A 57 -20.01 -26.05 32.27
C ARG A 57 -18.54 -25.84 31.95
N ASN A 58 -18.13 -26.29 30.76
CA ASN A 58 -16.77 -26.12 30.31
C ASN A 58 -16.58 -24.67 29.82
N ASP A 59 -16.11 -23.83 30.73
CA ASP A 59 -15.84 -22.41 30.52
C ASP A 59 -14.33 -22.15 30.28
N GLU A 60 -13.50 -23.21 30.19
CA GLU A 60 -12.07 -23.07 29.88
C GLU A 60 -11.87 -22.54 28.45
N GLU A 61 -11.23 -21.38 28.34
CA GLU A 61 -10.62 -20.92 27.11
C GLU A 61 -9.32 -21.70 26.88
N THR A 62 -9.43 -22.89 26.32
CA THR A 62 -8.27 -23.49 25.65
C THR A 62 -8.05 -22.69 24.37
N GLU A 63 -6.98 -21.88 24.32
CA GLU A 63 -6.37 -21.46 23.07
C GLU A 63 -6.06 -22.77 22.30
N GLU A 64 -6.91 -23.13 21.34
CA GLU A 64 -6.49 -24.08 20.33
C GLU A 64 -5.30 -23.43 19.65
N CYS A 65 -4.11 -24.04 19.70
CA CYS A 65 -3.00 -23.64 18.84
C CYS A 65 -3.51 -23.70 17.40
N VAL A 66 -3.92 -22.55 16.86
CA VAL A 66 -4.31 -22.44 15.46
C VAL A 66 -3.06 -22.79 14.68
N ALA A 67 -3.15 -23.81 13.83
CA ALA A 67 -2.00 -24.24 13.03
C ALA A 67 -1.45 -23.04 12.24
N GLY A 68 -0.22 -22.62 12.58
CA GLY A 68 0.46 -21.50 11.91
C GLY A 68 1.02 -21.90 10.55
N ALA A 69 1.43 -20.90 9.77
CA ALA A 69 2.26 -21.15 8.60
C ALA A 69 3.73 -21.26 9.02
N ASP A 70 4.32 -22.45 8.85
CA ASP A 70 5.73 -22.68 9.14
C ASP A 70 6.59 -22.51 7.88
N GLY A 71 7.89 -22.30 8.10
CA GLY A 71 8.90 -22.28 7.05
C GLY A 71 8.77 -21.12 6.06
N LEU A 72 8.25 -19.98 6.50
CA LEU A 72 8.18 -18.75 5.71
C LEU A 72 9.53 -18.04 5.68
N VAL A 73 9.97 -17.63 4.49
CA VAL A 73 11.25 -16.94 4.28
C VAL A 73 11.05 -15.77 3.32
N VAL A 74 11.31 -14.55 3.80
CA VAL A 74 11.31 -13.33 2.97
C VAL A 74 12.76 -12.99 2.59
N ARG A 75 12.98 -12.65 1.31
CA ARG A 75 14.30 -12.26 0.80
C ARG A 75 14.20 -11.08 -0.16
N VAL A 76 15.08 -10.10 0.04
CA VAL A 76 15.44 -9.14 -1.00
C VAL A 76 16.35 -9.86 -1.98
N VAL A 77 15.93 -10.00 -3.24
CA VAL A 77 16.65 -10.75 -4.28
C VAL A 77 17.29 -9.85 -5.34
N SER A 78 16.87 -8.59 -5.40
CA SER A 78 17.53 -7.51 -6.13
C SER A 78 17.35 -6.21 -5.36
N SER A 79 18.39 -5.37 -5.36
CA SER A 79 18.48 -4.06 -4.74
C SER A 79 19.50 -3.25 -5.54
N VAL A 80 19.04 -2.53 -6.55
CA VAL A 80 19.89 -1.86 -7.54
C VAL A 80 19.50 -0.40 -7.70
N ASP A 81 20.49 0.45 -7.98
CA ASP A 81 20.25 1.86 -8.25
C ASP A 81 19.78 2.05 -9.70
N LYS A 82 18.72 2.85 -9.86
CA LYS A 82 18.12 3.20 -11.14
C LYS A 82 17.79 4.68 -11.18
N LYS A 83 17.33 5.11 -12.34
CA LYS A 83 16.83 6.46 -12.57
C LYS A 83 15.66 6.44 -13.53
N VAL A 84 14.68 7.30 -13.28
CA VAL A 84 13.60 7.58 -14.22
C VAL A 84 13.91 8.90 -14.91
N GLY A 85 14.02 8.88 -16.24
CA GLY A 85 14.18 10.09 -17.04
C GLY A 85 12.82 10.77 -17.24
N VAL A 86 12.79 12.09 -17.09
CA VAL A 86 11.60 12.89 -17.37
C VAL A 86 11.39 12.94 -18.88
N LYS A 87 10.15 12.71 -19.30
CA LYS A 87 9.81 12.69 -20.72
C LYS A 87 10.04 14.08 -21.36
N PRO A 88 10.49 14.14 -22.62
CA PRO A 88 11.03 15.36 -23.20
C PRO A 88 10.07 16.54 -23.22
N ARG A 89 8.79 16.32 -23.56
CA ARG A 89 7.83 17.43 -23.68
C ARG A 89 7.44 17.99 -22.33
N PHE A 90 7.21 17.11 -21.36
CA PHE A 90 6.99 17.53 -19.99
C PHE A 90 8.18 18.36 -19.47
N LEU A 91 9.41 17.92 -19.75
CA LEU A 91 10.61 18.66 -19.36
C LEU A 91 10.71 20.04 -20.03
N GLU A 92 10.39 20.14 -21.32
CA GLU A 92 10.34 21.41 -22.07
C GLU A 92 9.35 22.40 -21.44
N THR A 93 8.13 21.95 -21.10
CA THR A 93 7.09 22.80 -20.47
C THR A 93 7.51 23.35 -19.11
N PHE A 94 8.24 22.58 -18.29
CA PHE A 94 8.65 22.98 -16.94
C PHE A 94 10.13 23.37 -16.82
N GLN A 95 10.79 23.68 -17.95
CA GLN A 95 12.21 24.01 -17.95
C GLN A 95 12.52 25.30 -17.17
N GLU A 96 11.62 26.30 -17.22
CA GLU A 96 11.76 27.57 -16.50
C GLU A 96 11.70 27.39 -14.97
N ASP A 97 11.04 26.33 -14.49
CA ASP A 97 10.92 25.98 -13.07
C ASP A 97 12.14 25.23 -12.51
N ASN A 98 13.20 25.05 -13.31
CA ASN A 98 14.35 24.18 -13.01
C ASN A 98 13.93 22.76 -12.64
N TYR A 99 12.93 22.21 -13.34
CA TYR A 99 12.47 20.85 -13.11
C TYR A 99 13.58 19.82 -13.41
N PRO A 100 13.80 18.82 -12.54
CA PRO A 100 14.86 17.82 -12.75
C PRO A 100 14.69 17.04 -14.05
N THR A 101 15.80 16.69 -14.72
CA THR A 101 15.77 15.87 -15.93
C THR A 101 15.60 14.37 -15.65
N GLU A 102 15.96 13.94 -14.45
CA GLU A 102 15.83 12.56 -13.98
C GLU A 102 15.73 12.48 -12.46
N PHE A 103 15.12 11.40 -11.97
CA PHE A 103 15.01 11.11 -10.54
C PHE A 103 15.70 9.78 -10.22
N PRO A 104 16.78 9.76 -9.43
CA PRO A 104 17.42 8.54 -8.98
C PRO A 104 16.55 7.84 -7.92
N TYR A 105 16.54 6.51 -7.96
CA TYR A 105 15.83 5.67 -6.98
C TYR A 105 16.50 4.31 -6.82
N LYS A 106 16.28 3.68 -5.67
CA LYS A 106 16.66 2.28 -5.44
C LYS A 106 15.51 1.37 -5.80
N SER A 107 15.73 0.46 -6.75
CA SER A 107 14.78 -0.55 -7.19
C SER A 107 15.02 -1.83 -6.40
N LYS A 108 13.99 -2.36 -5.73
CA LYS A 108 14.12 -3.64 -5.01
C LYS A 108 13.08 -4.65 -5.48
N ALA A 109 13.49 -5.92 -5.47
CA ALA A 109 12.62 -7.07 -5.63
C ALA A 109 12.65 -7.90 -4.35
N VAL A 110 11.47 -8.15 -3.76
CA VAL A 110 11.31 -8.92 -2.54
C VAL A 110 10.41 -10.12 -2.81
N LEU A 111 10.88 -11.31 -2.45
CA LEU A 111 10.16 -12.57 -2.64
C LEU A 111 9.87 -13.26 -1.29
N LEU A 112 8.72 -13.90 -1.21
CA LEU A 112 8.33 -14.80 -0.11
C LEU A 112 8.37 -16.25 -0.59
N PHE A 113 9.06 -17.08 0.18
CA PHE A 113 9.09 -18.53 0.02
C PHE A 113 8.41 -19.21 1.21
N GLN A 114 7.85 -20.39 0.95
CA GLN A 114 7.43 -21.33 1.99
C GLN A 114 7.93 -22.73 1.69
N LYS A 115 8.47 -23.42 2.70
CA LYS A 115 8.76 -24.85 2.62
C LYS A 115 7.50 -25.70 2.70
N ILE A 116 7.05 -26.24 1.56
CA ILE A 116 5.85 -27.07 1.43
C ILE A 116 6.22 -28.50 1.03
N ASP A 117 5.90 -29.46 1.90
CA ASP A 117 6.26 -30.88 1.78
C ASP A 117 7.77 -31.06 1.51
N GLY A 118 8.60 -30.32 2.25
CA GLY A 118 10.06 -30.39 2.16
C GLY A 118 10.69 -29.55 1.03
N VAL A 119 9.91 -28.87 0.19
CA VAL A 119 10.39 -28.10 -0.97
C VAL A 119 10.02 -26.63 -0.85
N GLU A 120 10.97 -25.73 -1.12
CA GLU A 120 10.73 -24.28 -1.17
C GLU A 120 9.81 -23.90 -2.34
N VAL A 121 8.77 -23.12 -2.06
CA VAL A 121 7.83 -22.59 -3.06
C VAL A 121 7.78 -21.07 -2.95
N CYS A 122 8.08 -20.36 -4.02
CA CYS A 122 7.91 -18.92 -4.12
C CYS A 122 6.40 -18.62 -4.25
N LEU A 123 5.87 -17.83 -3.32
CA LEU A 123 4.44 -17.60 -3.16
C LEU A 123 3.99 -16.19 -3.46
N PHE A 124 4.89 -15.22 -3.28
CA PHE A 124 4.58 -13.80 -3.38
C PHE A 124 5.83 -13.04 -3.80
N GLY A 125 5.64 -11.99 -4.60
CA GLY A 125 6.69 -11.10 -5.02
C GLY A 125 6.21 -9.66 -5.07
N MET A 126 7.09 -8.73 -4.73
CA MET A 126 6.83 -7.30 -4.88
C MET A 126 8.06 -6.57 -5.44
N TYR A 127 7.80 -5.56 -6.25
CA TYR A 127 8.78 -4.62 -6.77
C TYR A 127 8.46 -3.22 -6.28
N VAL A 128 9.49 -2.52 -5.80
CA VAL A 128 9.36 -1.22 -5.16
C VAL A 128 10.43 -0.27 -5.69
N GLN A 129 10.09 1.02 -5.73
CA GLN A 129 11.00 2.11 -6.04
C GLN A 129 11.12 2.99 -4.79
N GLU A 130 12.33 3.15 -4.26
CA GLU A 130 12.63 3.97 -3.10
C GLU A 130 13.39 5.24 -3.56
N PHE A 131 12.73 6.40 -3.53
CA PHE A 131 13.35 7.70 -3.84
C PHE A 131 13.82 8.36 -2.56
N GLY A 132 15.14 8.40 -2.35
CA GLY A 132 15.73 8.78 -1.08
C GLY A 132 15.65 10.26 -0.73
N ALA A 133 16.27 10.64 0.39
CA ALA A 133 16.40 12.02 0.85
C ALA A 133 17.32 12.85 -0.07
N GLU A 134 18.22 12.21 -0.80
CA GLU A 134 19.09 12.81 -1.81
C GLU A 134 18.37 13.06 -3.16
N CYS A 135 17.21 12.43 -3.38
CA CYS A 135 16.44 12.62 -4.60
C CYS A 135 15.82 14.02 -4.62
N ALA A 136 15.75 14.63 -5.81
CA ALA A 136 15.14 15.94 -5.98
C ALA A 136 13.63 15.93 -5.74
N PHE A 137 13.07 17.08 -5.37
CA PHE A 137 11.63 17.30 -5.40
C PHE A 137 11.11 17.14 -6.85
N PRO A 138 9.92 16.53 -7.08
CA PRO A 138 8.91 16.09 -6.11
C PRO A 138 9.11 14.69 -5.54
N ASN A 139 10.12 13.91 -5.95
CA ASN A 139 10.22 12.50 -5.56
C ASN A 139 10.89 12.24 -4.21
N GLN A 140 11.58 13.22 -3.65
CA GLN A 140 12.29 13.11 -2.38
C GLN A 140 11.47 12.40 -1.27
N ARG A 141 12.06 11.37 -0.65
CA ARG A 141 11.49 10.56 0.45
C ARG A 141 10.18 9.85 0.12
N ARG A 142 9.97 9.45 -1.13
CA ARG A 142 8.77 8.72 -1.57
C ARG A 142 9.10 7.26 -1.92
N VAL A 143 8.16 6.38 -1.61
CA VAL A 143 8.20 4.97 -2.02
C VAL A 143 7.05 4.71 -2.98
N TYR A 144 7.30 3.92 -4.02
CA TYR A 144 6.26 3.49 -4.95
C TYR A 144 6.24 1.96 -5.03
N LEU A 145 5.09 1.35 -4.72
CA LEU A 145 4.86 -0.08 -4.91
C LEU A 145 4.50 -0.33 -6.38
N SER A 146 5.50 -0.67 -7.19
CA SER A 146 5.35 -0.79 -8.64
C SER A 146 4.57 -2.02 -9.06
N TYR A 147 4.88 -3.18 -8.47
CA TYR A 147 4.23 -4.43 -8.81
C TYR A 147 4.07 -5.31 -7.58
N LEU A 148 2.98 -6.07 -7.56
CA LEU A 148 2.65 -7.03 -6.52
C LEU A 148 1.96 -8.22 -7.17
N ASP A 149 2.40 -9.44 -6.86
CA ASP A 149 1.76 -10.66 -7.36
C ASP A 149 1.93 -11.80 -6.38
N SER A 150 1.06 -12.81 -6.48
CA SER A 150 1.11 -14.00 -5.62
C SER A 150 0.50 -15.21 -6.29
N VAL A 151 0.89 -16.39 -5.81
CA VAL A 151 0.32 -17.68 -6.20
C VAL A 151 -0.34 -18.36 -5.01
N LYS A 152 -1.55 -18.89 -5.21
CA LYS A 152 -2.42 -19.39 -4.12
C LYS A 152 -2.02 -20.80 -3.64
N TYR A 153 -0.80 -20.95 -3.11
CA TYR A 153 -0.29 -22.22 -2.56
C TYR A 153 0.13 -22.17 -1.09
N LEU A 154 0.05 -21.01 -0.44
CA LEU A 154 0.40 -20.88 0.99
C LEU A 154 -0.35 -21.90 1.85
N ARG A 155 0.37 -22.57 2.74
CA ARG A 155 -0.16 -23.55 3.70
C ARG A 155 0.06 -23.09 5.15
N PRO A 156 -0.84 -23.46 6.08
CA PRO A 156 -2.11 -24.12 5.84
C PRO A 156 -3.14 -23.18 5.18
N GLY A 157 -4.03 -23.75 4.36
CA GLY A 157 -5.10 -23.01 3.69
C GLY A 157 -6.29 -22.73 4.63
N ILE A 158 -6.05 -21.97 5.70
CA ILE A 158 -7.03 -21.67 6.76
C ILE A 158 -7.38 -20.18 6.80
N LYS A 159 -8.28 -19.82 7.73
CA LYS A 159 -8.55 -18.43 8.10
C LYS A 159 -7.73 -18.03 9.34
N ALA A 160 -7.26 -16.80 9.37
CA ALA A 160 -6.67 -16.19 10.55
C ALA A 160 -7.75 -15.90 11.62
N ALA A 161 -7.33 -15.60 12.85
CA ALA A 161 -8.23 -15.26 13.95
C ALA A 161 -9.14 -14.04 13.64
N THR A 162 -8.65 -13.15 12.79
CA THR A 162 -9.33 -11.95 12.27
C THR A 162 -10.36 -12.24 11.18
N GLY A 163 -10.40 -13.46 10.64
CA GLY A 163 -11.45 -13.97 9.75
C GLY A 163 -11.09 -14.01 8.26
N GLU A 164 -10.05 -13.28 7.82
CA GLU A 164 -9.49 -13.37 6.47
C GLU A 164 -8.69 -14.66 6.25
N ALA A 165 -8.39 -14.97 4.99
CA ALA A 165 -7.51 -16.10 4.65
C ALA A 165 -6.09 -15.87 5.21
N LEU A 166 -5.44 -16.91 5.73
CA LEU A 166 -4.08 -16.82 6.28
C LEU A 166 -3.08 -16.27 5.25
N CYS A 167 -3.25 -16.59 3.97
CA CYS A 167 -2.41 -16.01 2.91
C CYS A 167 -2.55 -14.49 2.79
N THR A 168 -3.78 -13.98 2.86
CA THR A 168 -4.04 -12.53 2.90
C THR A 168 -3.38 -11.90 4.12
N PHE A 169 -3.52 -12.52 5.30
CA PHE A 169 -2.90 -12.06 6.52
C PHE A 169 -1.37 -11.95 6.36
N VAL A 170 -0.70 -13.01 5.91
CA VAL A 170 0.76 -13.03 5.70
C VAL A 170 1.21 -11.97 4.70
N TYR A 171 0.49 -11.79 3.58
CA TYR A 171 0.85 -10.77 2.58
C TYR A 171 0.65 -9.36 3.12
N HIS A 172 -0.40 -9.13 3.93
CA HIS A 172 -0.57 -7.86 4.64
C HIS A 172 0.60 -7.62 5.60
N GLU A 173 1.02 -8.60 6.40
CA GLU A 173 2.14 -8.40 7.34
C GLU A 173 3.43 -8.02 6.63
N ILE A 174 3.71 -8.60 5.45
CA ILE A 174 4.90 -8.25 4.66
C ILE A 174 4.84 -6.80 4.20
N LEU A 175 3.68 -6.36 3.68
CA LEU A 175 3.51 -4.98 3.22
C LEU A 175 3.53 -3.98 4.38
N ILE A 176 2.89 -4.31 5.50
CA ILE A 176 2.87 -3.48 6.71
C ILE A 176 4.27 -3.35 7.29
N GLY A 177 4.99 -4.47 7.44
CA GLY A 177 6.38 -4.46 7.90
C GLY A 177 7.30 -3.68 6.95
N TYR A 178 7.04 -3.74 5.64
CA TYR A 178 7.78 -2.92 4.67
C TYR A 178 7.46 -1.42 4.80
N LEU A 179 6.21 -1.03 5.03
CA LEU A 179 5.84 0.37 5.31
C LEU A 179 6.47 0.88 6.60
N GLU A 180 6.48 0.05 7.65
CA GLU A 180 7.15 0.36 8.91
C GLU A 180 8.65 0.56 8.71
N TYR A 181 9.31 -0.37 8.02
CA TYR A 181 10.73 -0.28 7.67
C TYR A 181 11.05 1.00 6.88
N CYS A 182 10.21 1.36 5.89
CA CYS A 182 10.34 2.62 5.16
C CYS A 182 10.18 3.84 6.08
N LYS A 183 9.18 3.83 6.98
CA LYS A 183 8.97 4.91 7.95
C LYS A 183 10.17 5.10 8.88
N GLN A 184 10.71 4.00 9.40
CA GLN A 184 11.89 4.02 10.28
C GLN A 184 13.14 4.54 9.57
N ARG A 185 13.28 4.31 8.25
CA ARG A 185 14.33 4.91 7.42
C ARG A 185 14.06 6.36 7.04
N GLY A 186 12.91 6.94 7.40
CA GLY A 186 12.60 8.34 7.16
C GLY A 186 11.89 8.64 5.83
N PHE A 187 11.37 7.63 5.13
CA PHE A 187 10.44 7.89 4.03
C PHE A 187 9.15 8.52 4.55
N THR A 188 8.59 9.48 3.80
CA THR A 188 7.44 10.27 4.25
C THR A 188 6.11 9.76 3.71
N SER A 189 6.13 9.07 2.56
CA SER A 189 4.93 8.55 1.93
C SER A 189 5.22 7.34 1.04
N CYS A 190 4.18 6.51 0.85
CA CYS A 190 4.16 5.38 -0.07
C CYS A 190 2.97 5.52 -1.02
N TYR A 191 3.17 5.21 -2.30
CA TYR A 191 2.19 5.31 -3.36
C TYR A 191 1.88 3.93 -3.91
N ILE A 192 0.59 3.65 -4.10
CA ILE A 192 0.10 2.38 -4.63
C ILE A 192 -0.92 2.68 -5.72
N TRP A 193 -0.65 2.19 -6.93
CA TRP A 193 -1.66 2.17 -8.00
C TRP A 193 -2.36 0.81 -8.02
N ALA A 194 -3.60 0.77 -7.53
CA ALA A 194 -4.40 -0.44 -7.34
C ALA A 194 -5.05 -0.93 -8.65
N ARG A 195 -4.23 -1.19 -9.68
CA ARG A 195 -4.71 -1.67 -10.98
C ARG A 195 -4.67 -3.20 -11.05
N PRO A 196 -5.76 -3.88 -11.48
CA PRO A 196 -5.69 -5.28 -11.85
C PRO A 196 -4.66 -5.52 -12.98
N PRO A 197 -3.97 -6.68 -12.99
CA PRO A 197 -2.98 -6.97 -14.01
C PRO A 197 -3.62 -7.10 -15.40
N LEU A 198 -3.02 -6.49 -16.41
CA LEU A 198 -3.30 -6.77 -17.82
C LEU A 198 -2.58 -8.05 -18.26
N GLU A 199 -2.89 -8.53 -19.46
CA GLU A 199 -2.18 -9.67 -20.03
C GLU A 199 -0.68 -9.36 -20.17
N GLY A 200 0.17 -10.13 -19.48
CA GLY A 200 1.62 -9.90 -19.43
C GLY A 200 2.14 -9.10 -18.23
N ASP A 201 1.26 -8.60 -17.35
CA ASP A 201 1.65 -7.81 -16.16
C ASP A 201 2.06 -8.66 -14.94
N ASN A 202 1.86 -9.98 -15.00
CA ASN A 202 2.15 -10.86 -13.86
C ASN A 202 3.65 -10.92 -13.55
N ILE A 203 3.99 -11.06 -12.27
CA ILE A 203 5.34 -11.42 -11.84
C ILE A 203 5.54 -12.92 -12.07
N PHE A 204 4.54 -13.73 -11.73
CA PHE A 204 4.61 -15.19 -11.87
C PHE A 204 4.02 -15.65 -13.21
N TYR A 205 4.80 -16.42 -13.97
CA TYR A 205 4.35 -16.96 -15.24
C TYR A 205 3.34 -18.11 -15.04
N CYS A 206 2.19 -18.00 -15.70
CA CYS A 206 1.05 -18.92 -15.61
C CYS A 206 0.52 -19.09 -14.18
N ASN A 207 -0.43 -18.23 -13.78
CA ASN A 207 -1.09 -18.35 -12.48
C ASN A 207 -2.03 -19.57 -12.41
N PRO A 208 -2.32 -20.11 -11.20
CA PRO A 208 -3.21 -21.26 -11.02
C PRO A 208 -4.61 -20.97 -11.56
N THR A 209 -5.23 -21.91 -12.28
CA THR A 209 -6.59 -21.71 -12.82
C THR A 209 -7.66 -21.53 -11.73
N ILE A 210 -7.40 -22.04 -10.53
CA ILE A 210 -8.25 -21.83 -9.34
C ILE A 210 -8.13 -20.41 -8.76
N GLN A 211 -7.11 -19.65 -9.16
CA GLN A 211 -6.88 -18.29 -8.73
C GLN A 211 -7.64 -17.33 -9.64
N THR A 212 -8.70 -16.72 -9.10
CA THR A 212 -9.44 -15.68 -9.80
C THR A 212 -8.70 -14.34 -9.68
N THR A 213 -8.44 -13.69 -10.81
CA THR A 213 -7.96 -12.31 -10.83
C THR A 213 -8.98 -11.41 -10.13
N ARG A 214 -8.52 -10.56 -9.23
CA ARG A 214 -9.39 -9.64 -8.50
C ARG A 214 -9.82 -8.50 -9.42
N THR A 215 -11.09 -8.11 -9.34
CA THR A 215 -11.58 -6.86 -9.96
C THR A 215 -10.94 -5.65 -9.28
N SER A 216 -10.97 -4.48 -9.94
CA SER A 216 -10.36 -3.24 -9.39
C SER A 216 -10.83 -2.97 -7.96
N ASP A 217 -12.15 -2.99 -7.73
CA ASP A 217 -12.73 -2.73 -6.40
C ASP A 217 -12.27 -3.74 -5.32
N LYS A 218 -12.11 -5.03 -5.68
CA LYS A 218 -11.66 -6.06 -4.73
C LYS A 218 -10.17 -5.94 -4.42
N LEU A 219 -9.36 -5.52 -5.40
CA LEU A 219 -7.94 -5.25 -5.20
C LEU A 219 -7.77 -4.00 -4.33
N ARG A 220 -8.52 -2.93 -4.65
CA ARG A 220 -8.56 -1.70 -3.88
C ARG A 220 -8.93 -1.94 -2.42
N GLU A 221 -10.06 -2.62 -2.17
CA GLU A 221 -10.48 -2.91 -0.80
C GLU A 221 -9.48 -3.81 -0.05
N TRP A 222 -8.77 -4.69 -0.75
CA TRP A 222 -7.68 -5.47 -0.14
C TRP A 222 -6.51 -4.59 0.31
N CYS A 223 -6.06 -3.67 -0.55
CA CYS A 223 -5.02 -2.68 -0.17
C CYS A 223 -5.50 -1.79 0.99
N LEU A 224 -6.74 -1.30 0.93
CA LEU A 224 -7.31 -0.47 2.00
C LEU A 224 -7.42 -1.24 3.33
N ALA A 225 -7.78 -2.53 3.31
CA ALA A 225 -7.81 -3.36 4.51
C ALA A 225 -6.41 -3.50 5.14
N MET A 226 -5.37 -3.70 4.32
CA MET A 226 -3.97 -3.70 4.77
C MET A 226 -3.58 -2.36 5.41
N ILE A 227 -3.90 -1.24 4.76
CA ILE A 227 -3.55 0.10 5.26
C ILE A 227 -4.31 0.43 6.55
N ARG A 228 -5.60 0.08 6.64
CA ARG A 228 -6.39 0.28 7.88
C ARG A 228 -5.79 -0.49 9.06
N LYS A 229 -5.17 -1.65 8.81
CA LYS A 229 -4.41 -2.37 9.85
C LYS A 229 -3.15 -1.59 10.23
N ALA A 230 -2.35 -1.15 9.26
CA ALA A 230 -1.17 -0.32 9.50
C ALA A 230 -1.47 1.01 10.23
N THR A 231 -2.65 1.61 10.01
CA THR A 231 -3.10 2.80 10.74
C THR A 231 -3.39 2.49 12.21
N LYS A 232 -3.99 1.33 12.52
CA LYS A 232 -4.23 0.91 13.91
C LYS A 232 -2.94 0.62 14.67
N GLU A 233 -1.89 0.23 13.94
CA GLU A 233 -0.53 0.00 14.46
C GLU A 233 0.32 1.28 14.46
N GLU A 234 -0.29 2.44 14.19
CA GLU A 234 0.38 3.76 14.19
C GLU A 234 1.55 3.89 13.21
N ILE A 235 1.63 2.99 12.23
CA ILE A 235 2.60 3.04 11.14
C ILE A 235 2.15 4.10 10.13
N VAL A 236 0.90 4.02 9.67
CA VAL A 236 0.31 4.97 8.72
C VAL A 236 -0.40 6.09 9.48
N VAL A 237 0.02 7.32 9.22
CA VAL A 237 -0.51 8.52 9.87
C VAL A 237 -1.82 8.97 9.21
N GLU A 238 -1.89 8.90 7.89
CA GLU A 238 -3.03 9.34 7.12
C GLU A 238 -3.13 8.55 5.81
N LEU A 239 -4.37 8.35 5.35
CA LEU A 239 -4.71 7.70 4.10
C LEU A 239 -5.51 8.68 3.25
N THR A 240 -5.04 8.94 2.05
CA THR A 240 -5.68 9.79 1.03
C THR A 240 -5.49 9.16 -0.34
N ASN A 241 -5.95 9.83 -1.40
CA ASN A 241 -5.60 9.50 -2.77
C ASN A 241 -4.88 10.66 -3.47
N LEU A 242 -4.33 10.39 -4.66
CA LEU A 242 -3.63 11.37 -5.48
C LEU A 242 -4.53 12.56 -5.86
N TYR A 243 -5.80 12.31 -6.16
CA TYR A 243 -6.75 13.34 -6.58
C TYR A 243 -7.03 14.33 -5.44
N ASP A 244 -7.45 13.86 -4.28
CA ASP A 244 -7.73 14.67 -3.08
C ASP A 244 -6.50 15.44 -2.61
N HIS A 245 -5.32 14.84 -2.73
CA HIS A 245 -4.08 15.46 -2.25
C HIS A 245 -3.59 16.58 -3.16
N PHE A 246 -3.72 16.44 -4.48
CA PHE A 246 -3.18 17.42 -5.43
C PHE A 246 -4.27 18.24 -6.11
N PHE A 247 -5.39 17.68 -6.54
CA PHE A 247 -6.38 18.38 -7.36
C PHE A 247 -7.46 19.11 -6.56
N ILE A 248 -7.70 18.71 -5.30
CA ILE A 248 -8.65 19.40 -4.42
C ILE A 248 -7.95 20.48 -3.59
N THR A 249 -8.23 21.74 -3.94
CA THR A 249 -7.84 22.90 -3.14
C THR A 249 -8.86 23.10 -2.01
N THR A 250 -8.52 22.66 -0.81
CA THR A 250 -9.25 23.05 0.40
C THR A 250 -9.11 24.55 0.62
N GLY A 251 -10.09 25.23 1.25
CA GLY A 251 -9.99 26.67 1.55
C GLY A 251 -8.76 27.06 2.38
N GLU A 252 -8.17 26.11 3.09
CA GLU A 252 -6.93 26.26 3.87
C GLU A 252 -5.64 26.06 3.05
N CYS A 253 -5.72 25.46 1.86
CA CYS A 253 -4.56 25.18 1.03
C CYS A 253 -4.15 26.46 0.29
N LYS A 254 -2.95 26.97 0.58
CA LYS A 254 -2.40 28.21 0.01
C LYS A 254 -1.43 27.94 -1.14
N ALA A 255 -1.09 26.68 -1.36
CA ALA A 255 -0.17 26.24 -2.40
C ALA A 255 -0.85 26.23 -3.79
N LYS A 256 -0.22 26.85 -4.79
CA LYS A 256 -0.56 26.58 -6.21
C LYS A 256 -0.26 25.11 -6.50
N VAL A 257 -1.26 24.38 -6.98
CA VAL A 257 -1.08 23.02 -7.45
C VAL A 257 -0.64 23.10 -8.91
N THR A 258 0.52 22.54 -9.19
CA THR A 258 1.13 22.49 -10.53
C THR A 258 1.49 21.05 -10.84
N ALA A 259 1.59 20.70 -12.13
CA ALA A 259 1.93 19.33 -12.53
C ALA A 259 3.35 18.94 -12.05
N SER A 260 4.26 19.90 -11.95
CA SER A 260 5.63 19.75 -11.43
C SER A 260 5.72 19.34 -9.95
N ARG A 261 4.58 19.27 -9.23
CA ARG A 261 4.54 18.83 -7.82
C ARG A 261 4.10 17.38 -7.63
N LEU A 262 3.57 16.75 -8.68
CA LEU A 262 3.15 15.36 -8.65
C LEU A 262 4.40 14.44 -8.66
N PRO A 263 4.45 13.37 -7.86
CA PRO A 263 5.58 12.44 -7.85
C PRO A 263 5.73 11.72 -9.19
N TYR A 264 6.91 11.75 -9.79
CA TYR A 264 7.19 11.21 -11.11
C TYR A 264 7.80 9.80 -11.00
N PHE A 265 6.98 8.75 -11.01
CA PHE A 265 7.45 7.37 -10.84
C PHE A 265 7.64 6.62 -12.17
N ASP A 266 8.58 5.68 -12.20
CA ASP A 266 8.82 4.85 -13.38
C ASP A 266 7.66 3.87 -13.60
N GLY A 267 7.09 3.85 -14.81
CA GLY A 267 5.97 2.98 -15.18
C GLY A 267 4.61 3.32 -14.56
N ASP A 268 4.48 4.47 -13.89
CA ASP A 268 3.21 4.94 -13.34
C ASP A 268 2.30 5.56 -14.41
N TYR A 269 1.02 5.75 -14.08
CA TYR A 269 -0.01 6.19 -15.03
C TYR A 269 0.21 7.62 -15.54
N TRP A 270 0.29 8.57 -14.61
CA TRP A 270 0.14 9.98 -14.92
C TRP A 270 1.31 10.57 -15.74
N PRO A 271 2.58 10.15 -15.60
CA PRO A 271 3.66 10.73 -16.40
C PRO A 271 3.50 10.47 -17.89
N GLY A 272 2.96 9.30 -18.25
CA GLY A 272 2.65 8.96 -19.64
C GLY A 272 1.53 9.83 -20.19
N VAL A 273 0.43 9.92 -19.43
CA VAL A 273 -0.74 10.72 -19.81
C VAL A 273 -0.41 12.20 -19.92
N ALA A 274 0.38 12.75 -18.99
CA ALA A 274 0.79 14.14 -19.02
C ALA A 274 1.62 14.47 -20.26
N GLU A 275 2.57 13.61 -20.66
CA GLU A 275 3.33 13.79 -21.91
C GLU A 275 2.42 13.83 -23.14
N ASP A 276 1.45 12.92 -23.22
CA ASP A 276 0.52 12.86 -24.35
C ASP A 276 -0.37 14.12 -24.40
N MET A 277 -0.83 14.62 -23.24
CA MET A 277 -1.60 15.85 -23.12
C MET A 277 -0.79 17.09 -23.51
N VAL A 278 0.46 17.20 -23.07
CA VAL A 278 1.36 18.31 -23.44
C VAL A 278 1.63 18.31 -24.95
N ASN A 279 1.81 17.14 -25.57
CA ASN A 279 1.94 17.03 -27.03
C ASN A 279 0.67 17.53 -27.76
N GLN A 280 -0.51 17.16 -27.27
CA GLN A 280 -1.78 17.60 -27.87
C GLN A 280 -1.96 19.11 -27.76
N LEU A 281 -1.64 19.71 -26.61
CA LEU A 281 -1.73 21.16 -26.41
C LEU A 281 -0.82 21.94 -27.39
N HIS A 282 0.43 21.50 -27.55
CA HIS A 282 1.34 22.13 -28.52
C HIS A 282 0.85 21.98 -29.97
N GLN A 283 0.30 20.82 -30.33
CA GLN A 283 -0.24 20.60 -31.67
C GLN A 283 -1.45 21.49 -31.96
N GLU A 284 -2.35 21.66 -30.98
CA GLU A 284 -3.50 22.57 -31.07
C GLU A 284 -3.04 24.03 -31.23
N GLU A 285 -1.99 24.46 -30.55
CA GLU A 285 -1.43 25.80 -30.72
C GLU A 285 -0.84 26.03 -32.12
N ASP A 286 -0.08 25.06 -32.64
CA ASP A 286 0.55 25.15 -33.95
C ASP A 286 -0.51 25.19 -35.07
N ASP A 287 -1.57 24.39 -34.95
CA ASP A 287 -2.71 24.41 -35.86
C ASP A 287 -3.45 25.75 -35.80
N GLN A 288 -3.64 26.32 -34.60
CA GLN A 288 -4.22 27.66 -34.45
C GLN A 288 -3.33 28.76 -35.05
N LYS A 289 -1.99 28.66 -34.92
CA LYS A 289 -1.03 29.60 -35.53
C LYS A 289 -1.06 29.49 -37.06
N LEU A 290 -1.23 28.29 -37.62
CA LEU A 290 -1.39 28.05 -39.06
C LEU A 290 -2.73 28.57 -39.60
N GLN A 291 -3.83 28.37 -38.88
CA GLN A 291 -5.15 28.91 -39.25
C GLN A 291 -5.20 30.44 -39.18
N LYS A 292 -4.51 31.06 -38.20
CA LYS A 292 -4.37 32.53 -38.11
C LYS A 292 -3.51 33.11 -39.26
N LYS A 293 -2.49 32.39 -39.75
CA LYS A 293 -1.71 32.77 -40.95
C LYS A 293 -2.51 32.62 -42.26
N GLY A 294 -3.46 31.68 -42.33
CA GLY A 294 -4.36 31.49 -43.48
C GLY A 294 -5.49 32.51 -43.60
N ASN A 295 -5.96 33.07 -42.47
CA ASN A 295 -7.12 33.96 -42.41
C ASN A 295 -6.81 35.47 -42.38
N ALA A 296 -5.59 35.88 -42.74
CA ALA A 296 -5.21 37.29 -42.91
C ALA A 296 -5.90 37.99 -44.11
N LYS A 297 -6.88 37.36 -44.77
CA LYS A 297 -7.66 37.95 -45.89
C LYS A 297 -9.16 38.19 -45.63
N LYS A 298 -9.68 38.01 -44.42
CA LYS A 298 -11.05 38.48 -44.09
C LYS A 298 -11.11 39.12 -42.71
N ILE A 299 -10.51 40.30 -42.60
CA ILE A 299 -10.90 41.29 -41.60
C ILE A 299 -12.26 41.85 -42.03
N ILE A 300 -13.18 41.97 -41.06
CA ILE A 300 -14.49 42.66 -41.06
C ILE A 300 -15.66 41.69 -40.80
N ARG A 301 -15.90 41.43 -39.51
CA ARG A 301 -17.20 41.55 -38.79
C ARG A 301 -17.09 40.84 -37.43
N LYS A 302 -16.36 41.45 -36.49
CA LYS A 302 -16.38 41.07 -35.07
C LYS A 302 -16.82 42.31 -34.26
N ARG A 303 -18.10 42.63 -34.36
CA ARG A 303 -18.79 43.66 -33.54
C ARG A 303 -20.26 43.29 -33.25
N ALA A 304 -20.60 42.00 -33.24
CA ALA A 304 -22.00 41.58 -33.08
C ALA A 304 -22.18 40.29 -32.26
N LEU A 305 -21.25 39.92 -31.38
CA LEU A 305 -21.44 38.77 -30.50
C LEU A 305 -20.83 39.01 -29.10
N GLU A 306 -21.15 40.16 -28.51
CA GLU A 306 -21.00 40.42 -27.07
C GLU A 306 -22.42 40.44 -26.45
N ALA A 307 -23.10 39.29 -26.46
CA ALA A 307 -24.44 39.16 -25.85
C ALA A 307 -24.85 37.70 -25.52
N ALA A 308 -23.90 36.81 -25.28
CA ALA A 308 -24.19 35.48 -24.74
C ALA A 308 -23.09 35.14 -23.73
N GLY A 309 -23.44 35.13 -22.44
CA GLY A 309 -22.54 34.92 -21.31
C GLY A 309 -21.96 33.50 -21.25
N HIS A 310 -21.18 33.11 -22.24
CA HIS A 310 -20.19 32.06 -22.12
C HIS A 310 -18.89 32.71 -21.66
N THR A 311 -18.43 32.33 -20.47
CA THR A 311 -17.07 32.60 -20.01
C THR A 311 -16.10 31.89 -20.95
N ASP A 312 -15.63 32.62 -21.96
CA ASP A 312 -14.46 32.27 -22.76
C ASP A 312 -13.22 32.33 -21.84
N LEU A 313 -12.89 31.22 -21.18
CA LEU A 313 -11.67 31.08 -20.37
C LEU A 313 -10.43 30.73 -21.20
N SER A 314 -10.51 30.78 -22.53
CA SER A 314 -9.41 30.38 -23.44
C SER A 314 -8.33 31.46 -23.65
N GLY A 315 -8.41 32.61 -22.97
CA GLY A 315 -7.55 33.75 -23.26
C GLY A 315 -6.19 33.77 -22.54
N ASN A 316 -6.08 33.27 -21.31
CA ASN A 316 -4.95 33.58 -20.41
C ASN A 316 -4.52 32.43 -19.45
N ALA A 317 -4.98 31.19 -19.63
CA ALA A 317 -4.55 30.08 -18.76
C ALA A 317 -3.11 29.67 -19.09
N SER A 318 -2.27 29.43 -18.07
CA SER A 318 -0.92 28.89 -18.31
C SER A 318 -1.00 27.44 -18.81
N GLU A 319 0.02 26.97 -19.53
CA GLU A 319 0.10 25.57 -19.98
C GLU A 319 -0.10 24.58 -18.82
N ASP A 320 0.47 24.90 -17.65
CA ASP A 320 0.32 24.15 -16.41
C ASP A 320 -1.15 24.09 -15.93
N ASP A 321 -1.89 25.20 -15.99
CA ASP A 321 -3.30 25.22 -15.56
C ASP A 321 -4.17 24.35 -16.49
N MET A 322 -3.92 24.41 -17.80
CA MET A 322 -4.61 23.56 -18.78
C MET A 322 -4.27 22.08 -18.61
N LEU A 323 -3.00 21.77 -18.37
CA LEU A 323 -2.53 20.41 -18.10
C LEU A 323 -3.17 19.86 -16.82
N MET A 324 -3.13 20.63 -15.73
CA MET A 324 -3.72 20.24 -14.46
C MET A 324 -5.23 20.02 -14.55
N GLN A 325 -5.94 20.85 -15.32
CA GLN A 325 -7.36 20.65 -15.57
C GLN A 325 -7.61 19.32 -16.31
N LYS A 326 -6.97 19.12 -17.47
CA LYS A 326 -7.14 17.89 -18.29
C LYS A 326 -6.73 16.62 -17.51
N LEU A 327 -5.65 16.71 -16.74
CA LEU A 327 -5.15 15.61 -15.92
C LEU A 327 -6.12 15.27 -14.79
N GLY A 328 -6.68 16.29 -14.13
CA GLY A 328 -7.68 16.12 -13.09
C GLY A 328 -8.96 15.46 -13.61
N GLU A 329 -9.48 15.92 -14.75
CA GLU A 329 -10.64 15.32 -15.42
C GLU A 329 -10.40 13.84 -15.79
N THR A 330 -9.16 13.48 -16.11
CA THR A 330 -8.78 12.10 -16.49
C THR A 330 -8.60 11.19 -15.28
N ILE A 331 -8.03 11.70 -14.18
CA ILE A 331 -7.77 10.92 -12.97
C ILE A 331 -9.03 10.75 -12.12
N TYR A 332 -9.91 11.75 -12.07
CA TYR A 332 -11.11 11.75 -11.22
C TYR A 332 -11.95 10.45 -11.28
N PRO A 333 -12.28 9.88 -12.45
CA PRO A 333 -13.09 8.66 -12.52
C PRO A 333 -12.43 7.41 -11.90
N MET A 334 -11.13 7.47 -11.64
CA MET A 334 -10.31 6.38 -11.09
C MET A 334 -9.49 6.85 -9.88
N GLU A 335 -9.91 7.91 -9.21
CA GLU A 335 -9.17 8.53 -8.10
C GLU A 335 -8.89 7.54 -6.97
N GLU A 336 -9.85 6.66 -6.66
CA GLU A 336 -9.71 5.67 -5.59
C GLU A 336 -8.63 4.62 -5.88
N ASP A 337 -8.23 4.45 -7.15
CA ASP A 337 -7.19 3.50 -7.54
C ASP A 337 -5.77 4.07 -7.31
N PHE A 338 -5.61 5.38 -7.09
CA PHE A 338 -4.34 6.04 -6.79
C PHE A 338 -4.17 6.31 -5.30
N ILE A 339 -3.82 5.27 -4.55
CA ILE A 339 -3.74 5.32 -3.10
C ILE A 339 -2.45 6.00 -2.64
N MET A 340 -2.58 6.98 -1.75
CA MET A 340 -1.48 7.67 -1.09
C MET A 340 -1.47 7.36 0.40
N VAL A 341 -0.38 6.74 0.85
CA VAL A 341 -0.16 6.34 2.24
C VAL A 341 0.83 7.31 2.87
N HIS A 342 0.38 8.10 3.84
CA HIS A 342 1.24 9.03 4.57
C HIS A 342 1.91 8.32 5.75
N LEU A 343 3.24 8.24 5.72
CA LEU A 343 4.06 7.73 6.83
C LEU A 343 4.44 8.87 7.80
N GLN A 344 4.43 10.10 7.30
CA GLN A 344 4.64 11.34 8.05
C GLN A 344 3.52 12.34 7.76
N TYR A 345 3.34 13.32 8.65
CA TYR A 345 2.29 14.34 8.49
C TYR A 345 2.56 15.28 7.31
N SER A 346 1.51 15.60 6.55
CA SER A 346 1.55 16.62 5.50
C SER A 346 1.03 17.95 6.03
N CYS A 347 1.60 19.06 5.55
CA CYS A 347 1.15 20.41 5.90
C CYS A 347 -0.14 20.76 5.13
N SER A 348 -1.20 21.18 5.82
CA SER A 348 -2.48 21.55 5.23
C SER A 348 -2.37 22.75 4.26
N ASN A 349 -1.44 23.68 4.52
CA ASN A 349 -1.27 24.89 3.71
C ASN A 349 -0.44 24.65 2.45
N CYS A 350 0.72 23.97 2.58
CA CYS A 350 1.66 23.80 1.47
C CYS A 350 1.75 22.39 0.91
N ARG A 351 1.01 21.41 1.46
CA ARG A 351 1.00 19.99 1.08
C ARG A 351 2.36 19.28 1.14
N SER A 352 3.37 19.89 1.75
CA SER A 352 4.69 19.27 1.94
C SER A 352 4.69 18.39 3.19
N PHE A 353 5.38 17.25 3.11
CA PHE A 353 5.59 16.38 4.25
C PHE A 353 6.59 16.99 5.23
N MET A 354 6.31 16.84 6.53
CA MET A 354 7.14 17.38 7.59
C MET A 354 8.04 16.27 8.15
N SER A 355 9.35 16.38 7.92
CA SER A 355 10.36 15.41 8.37
C SER A 355 11.29 15.95 9.45
N SER A 356 11.25 17.25 9.76
CA SER A 356 12.07 17.90 10.79
C SER A 356 11.40 19.18 11.27
N GLY A 357 11.86 19.72 12.40
CA GLY A 357 11.32 20.94 13.01
C GLY A 357 10.05 20.66 13.82
N LYS A 358 9.11 21.60 13.82
CA LYS A 358 7.84 21.49 14.54
C LYS A 358 6.68 21.38 13.57
N ARG A 359 5.73 20.54 13.97
CA ARG A 359 4.40 20.46 13.41
C ARG A 359 3.45 21.23 14.31
N TRP A 360 2.80 22.26 13.75
CA TRP A 360 1.84 23.08 14.46
C TRP A 360 0.45 22.50 14.28
N ALA A 361 -0.14 22.01 15.37
CA ALA A 361 -1.40 21.27 15.36
C ALA A 361 -2.55 22.11 15.92
N CYS A 362 -3.69 22.09 15.24
CA CYS A 362 -4.95 22.56 15.81
C CYS A 362 -5.62 21.42 16.57
N HIS A 363 -6.03 21.66 17.83
CA HIS A 363 -6.80 20.68 18.61
C HIS A 363 -8.32 20.80 18.43
N GLN A 364 -8.79 21.85 17.76
CA GLN A 364 -10.21 22.11 17.52
C GLN A 364 -10.66 21.61 16.14
N CYS A 365 -9.79 21.70 15.14
CA CYS A 365 -10.02 21.16 13.81
C CYS A 365 -9.49 19.74 13.69
N ARG A 366 -10.27 18.87 13.04
CA ARG A 366 -9.84 17.50 12.74
C ARG A 366 -8.71 17.54 11.70
N SER A 367 -7.57 16.93 12.04
CA SER A 367 -6.46 16.70 11.12
C SER A 367 -5.87 17.97 10.45
N PHE A 368 -5.83 19.10 11.16
CA PHE A 368 -5.19 20.31 10.65
C PHE A 368 -3.79 20.49 11.24
N TYR A 369 -2.78 20.50 10.36
CA TYR A 369 -1.38 20.60 10.74
C TYR A 369 -0.62 21.48 9.76
N ILE A 370 0.24 22.37 10.25
CA ILE A 370 1.11 23.18 9.38
C ILE A 370 2.57 23.10 9.81
N CYS A 371 3.49 23.25 8.85
CA CYS A 371 4.92 23.27 9.11
C CYS A 371 5.39 24.63 9.64
N ASP A 372 6.59 24.70 10.21
CA ASP A 372 7.19 25.95 10.73
C ASP A 372 7.13 27.13 9.75
N LYS A 373 7.41 26.88 8.46
CA LYS A 373 7.37 27.92 7.41
C LYS A 373 5.95 28.46 7.23
N CYS A 374 4.97 27.57 7.16
CA CYS A 374 3.57 27.96 7.01
C CYS A 374 3.01 28.59 8.28
N TYR A 375 3.45 28.16 9.46
CA TYR A 375 3.08 28.80 10.72
C TYR A 375 3.61 30.23 10.79
N SER A 376 4.86 30.47 10.40
CA SER A 376 5.44 31.82 10.36
C SER A 376 4.65 32.72 9.42
N ALA A 377 4.32 32.24 8.22
CA ALA A 377 3.47 32.97 7.28
C ALA A 377 2.04 33.20 7.83
N GLU A 378 1.49 32.26 8.58
CA GLU A 378 0.17 32.38 9.21
C GLU A 378 0.13 33.51 10.26
N GLN A 379 1.23 33.73 10.99
CA GLN A 379 1.31 34.80 11.99
C GLN A 379 1.32 36.21 11.37
N GLU A 380 1.77 36.33 10.12
CA GLU A 380 1.79 37.60 9.39
C GLU A 380 0.43 38.00 8.81
N LEU A 381 -0.53 37.07 8.77
CA LEU A 381 -1.87 37.32 8.25
C LEU A 381 -2.74 38.10 9.23
N GLU A 382 -3.69 38.86 8.66
CA GLU A 382 -4.75 39.51 9.43
C GLU A 382 -5.61 38.45 10.14
N GLU A 383 -6.16 38.79 11.31
CA GLU A 383 -6.87 37.85 12.19
C GLU A 383 -8.02 37.09 11.48
N ARG A 384 -8.69 37.74 10.52
CA ARG A 384 -9.78 37.16 9.71
C ARG A 384 -9.33 36.16 8.63
N GLU A 385 -8.04 36.18 8.28
CA GLU A 385 -7.42 35.32 7.27
C GLU A 385 -6.65 34.16 7.90
N ARG A 386 -6.57 34.14 9.24
CA ARG A 386 -5.96 33.06 10.01
C ARG A 386 -6.89 31.87 10.10
N HIS A 387 -6.28 30.70 10.26
CA HIS A 387 -6.99 29.46 10.49
C HIS A 387 -7.94 29.54 11.70
N PRO A 388 -9.20 29.10 11.55
CA PRO A 388 -9.82 28.50 10.37
C PRO A 388 -10.24 29.53 9.33
N SER A 389 -9.85 29.27 8.08
CA SER A 389 -10.25 30.07 6.92
C SER A 389 -11.78 30.18 6.86
N ASN A 390 -12.30 31.40 6.75
CA ASN A 390 -13.73 31.73 6.71
C ASN A 390 -14.50 31.56 8.04
N SER A 391 -13.82 31.50 9.19
CA SER A 391 -14.43 31.57 10.51
C SER A 391 -14.31 32.96 11.13
N ARG A 392 -15.17 33.27 12.11
CA ARG A 392 -15.03 34.46 12.98
C ARG A 392 -14.17 34.19 14.21
N GLU A 393 -13.86 32.93 14.48
CA GLU A 393 -13.07 32.50 15.63
C GLU A 393 -11.72 31.98 15.13
N THR A 394 -10.61 32.49 15.68
CA THR A 394 -9.27 31.98 15.37
C THR A 394 -8.91 30.81 16.26
N HIS A 395 -8.31 29.77 15.69
CA HIS A 395 -7.86 28.62 16.46
C HIS A 395 -6.38 28.73 16.80
N GLU A 396 -6.04 28.48 18.06
CA GLU A 396 -4.64 28.39 18.49
C GLU A 396 -3.97 27.12 17.93
N LEU A 397 -2.74 27.27 17.45
CA LEU A 397 -1.92 26.17 16.94
C LEU A 397 -0.82 25.87 17.95
N HIS A 398 -0.70 24.60 18.31
CA HIS A 398 0.26 24.14 19.31
C HIS A 398 1.45 23.45 18.64
N PRO A 399 2.69 23.77 19.05
CA PRO A 399 3.87 23.13 18.51
C PRO A 399 3.99 21.70 19.01
N VAL A 400 4.29 20.78 18.09
CA VAL A 400 4.64 19.39 18.37
C VAL A 400 5.96 19.09 17.66
N ASP A 401 7.00 18.75 18.41
CA ASP A 401 8.31 18.44 17.83
C ASP A 401 8.23 17.17 16.97
N ILE A 402 8.87 17.22 15.79
CA ILE A 402 8.98 16.07 14.90
C ILE A 402 10.22 15.29 15.32
N VAL A 403 9.98 14.14 15.96
CA VAL A 403 11.03 13.28 16.53
C VAL A 403 11.06 11.94 15.79
N GLY A 404 12.25 11.36 15.66
CA GLY A 404 12.42 9.99 15.16
C GLY A 404 12.38 9.82 13.64
N VAL A 405 12.51 10.91 12.86
CA VAL A 405 12.64 10.85 11.41
C VAL A 405 14.12 11.08 11.03
N PRO A 406 14.82 10.08 10.49
CA PRO A 406 16.22 10.23 10.08
C PRO A 406 16.43 11.26 8.96
N GLU A 407 17.58 11.95 8.98
CA GLU A 407 18.00 12.89 7.94
C GLU A 407 18.36 12.23 6.60
N GLU A 408 18.84 10.99 6.65
CA GLU A 408 19.12 10.18 5.47
C GLU A 408 18.15 9.01 5.39
N THR A 409 17.90 8.53 4.17
CA THR A 409 17.09 7.33 3.91
C THR A 409 17.93 6.15 3.46
N LYS A 410 19.23 6.13 3.77
CA LYS A 410 20.11 5.07 3.30
C LYS A 410 19.66 3.71 3.82
N ASP A 411 19.81 2.71 2.96
CA ASP A 411 19.67 1.31 3.36
C ASP A 411 21.03 0.82 3.87
N GLY A 412 21.03 0.07 4.97
CA GLY A 412 22.23 -0.63 5.44
C GLY A 412 22.59 -1.83 4.56
N ASP A 413 21.64 -2.34 3.78
CA ASP A 413 21.88 -3.43 2.84
C ASP A 413 22.65 -2.95 1.60
N GLY A 414 23.64 -3.76 1.20
CA GLY A 414 24.43 -3.51 0.00
C GLY A 414 23.63 -3.62 -1.30
N ILE A 415 24.27 -3.27 -2.41
CA ILE A 415 23.72 -3.52 -3.74
C ILE A 415 23.63 -5.03 -3.97
N ILE A 416 22.46 -5.49 -4.41
CA ILE A 416 22.19 -6.87 -4.78
C ILE A 416 21.77 -6.86 -6.25
N GLU A 417 22.72 -7.13 -7.13
CA GLU A 417 22.46 -7.16 -8.58
C GLU A 417 21.98 -8.55 -9.01
N SER A 418 20.90 -8.59 -9.78
CA SER A 418 20.51 -9.81 -10.47
C SER A 418 19.76 -9.50 -11.75
N LYS A 419 20.41 -9.76 -12.90
CA LYS A 419 19.85 -9.48 -14.23
C LYS A 419 18.44 -10.05 -14.45
N PHE A 420 18.12 -11.15 -13.76
CA PHE A 420 16.81 -11.79 -13.83
C PHE A 420 15.76 -11.17 -12.93
N PHE A 421 16.13 -10.48 -11.84
CA PHE A 421 15.21 -9.92 -10.85
C PHE A 421 15.29 -8.39 -10.75
N ASP A 422 16.17 -7.74 -11.51
CA ASP A 422 16.26 -6.28 -11.52
C ASP A 422 14.98 -5.64 -12.09
N THR A 423 14.24 -6.35 -12.94
CA THR A 423 12.92 -5.92 -13.41
C THR A 423 11.94 -7.09 -13.43
N ARG A 424 10.66 -6.80 -13.18
CA ARG A 424 9.58 -7.76 -13.36
C ARG A 424 9.62 -8.39 -14.76
N HIS A 425 9.82 -7.57 -15.79
CA HIS A 425 9.90 -8.03 -17.18
C HIS A 425 10.98 -9.09 -17.36
N ALA A 426 12.21 -8.85 -16.87
CA ALA A 426 13.30 -9.82 -16.95
C ALA A 426 12.96 -11.14 -16.25
N PHE A 427 12.31 -11.08 -15.08
CA PHE A 427 11.90 -12.28 -14.35
C PHE A 427 10.82 -13.06 -15.10
N LEU A 428 9.83 -12.35 -15.65
CA LEU A 428 8.77 -12.96 -16.45
C LEU A 428 9.33 -13.59 -17.72
N SER A 429 10.22 -12.90 -18.44
CA SER A 429 10.89 -13.41 -19.64
C SER A 429 11.70 -14.66 -19.34
N LEU A 430 12.49 -14.67 -18.25
CA LEU A 430 13.20 -15.87 -17.79
C LEU A 430 12.22 -17.04 -17.61
N CYS A 431 11.10 -16.80 -16.93
CA CYS A 431 10.11 -17.83 -16.66
C CYS A 431 9.40 -18.32 -17.93
N GLN A 432 9.13 -17.43 -18.88
CA GLN A 432 8.52 -17.77 -20.17
C GLN A 432 9.46 -18.62 -21.03
N GLU A 433 10.71 -18.18 -21.20
CA GLU A 433 11.73 -18.84 -22.02
C GLU A 433 12.08 -20.24 -21.50
N ASN A 434 12.08 -20.43 -20.17
CA ASN A 434 12.45 -21.70 -19.55
C ASN A 434 11.23 -22.52 -19.08
N HIS A 435 10.01 -22.07 -19.41
CA HIS A 435 8.76 -22.71 -19.00
C HIS A 435 8.62 -22.92 -17.47
N TYR A 436 9.08 -21.94 -16.69
CA TYR A 436 8.90 -21.91 -15.24
C TYR A 436 7.49 -21.45 -14.89
N GLN A 437 6.56 -22.40 -14.87
CA GLN A 437 5.13 -22.15 -14.65
C GLN A 437 4.74 -22.27 -13.17
N PHE A 438 3.69 -21.55 -12.78
CA PHE A 438 3.14 -21.53 -11.42
C PHE A 438 1.66 -21.95 -11.36
N ASP A 439 1.16 -22.65 -12.37
CA ASP A 439 -0.26 -22.99 -12.54
C ASP A 439 -0.70 -24.22 -11.75
N THR A 440 0.26 -25.09 -11.40
CA THR A 440 0.07 -26.22 -10.49
C THR A 440 1.12 -26.20 -9.39
N LEU A 441 0.81 -26.75 -8.21
CA LEU A 441 1.76 -26.80 -7.09
C LEU A 441 3.06 -27.53 -7.45
N ARG A 442 2.97 -28.59 -8.26
CA ARG A 442 4.15 -29.33 -8.74
C ARG A 442 5.04 -28.46 -9.63
N ARG A 443 4.45 -27.70 -10.55
CA ARG A 443 5.20 -26.77 -11.41
C ARG A 443 5.76 -25.61 -10.60
N ALA A 444 4.98 -25.03 -9.68
CA ALA A 444 5.45 -23.98 -8.78
C ALA A 444 6.66 -24.44 -7.94
N LYS A 445 6.66 -25.66 -7.40
CA LYS A 445 7.83 -26.27 -6.71
C LYS A 445 9.06 -26.35 -7.63
N HIS A 446 8.89 -26.87 -8.84
CA HIS A 446 9.98 -26.96 -9.82
C HIS A 446 10.52 -25.58 -10.20
N SER A 447 9.64 -24.66 -10.58
CA SER A 447 9.96 -23.28 -10.94
C SER A 447 10.68 -22.56 -9.81
N SER A 448 10.22 -22.73 -8.56
CA SER A 448 10.86 -22.14 -7.37
C SER A 448 12.27 -22.69 -7.14
N MET A 449 12.46 -23.99 -7.34
CA MET A 449 13.78 -24.62 -7.27
C MET A 449 14.72 -24.05 -8.35
N MET A 450 14.24 -23.85 -9.57
CA MET A 450 15.02 -23.23 -10.65
C MET A 450 15.33 -21.76 -10.37
N VAL A 451 14.36 -21.01 -9.85
CA VAL A 451 14.52 -19.62 -9.40
C VAL A 451 15.62 -19.52 -8.34
N LEU A 452 15.60 -20.37 -7.31
CA LEU A 452 16.64 -20.43 -6.30
C LEU A 452 18.00 -20.83 -6.89
N TYR A 453 18.03 -21.79 -7.82
CA TYR A 453 19.26 -22.16 -8.53
C TYR A 453 19.86 -20.97 -9.27
N ARG A 454 19.05 -20.18 -10.00
CA ARG A 454 19.51 -18.97 -10.71
C ARG A 454 20.00 -17.89 -9.74
N LEU A 455 19.34 -17.71 -8.59
CA LEU A 455 19.79 -16.78 -7.55
C LEU A 455 21.16 -17.16 -6.98
N HIS A 456 21.42 -18.45 -6.77
CA HIS A 456 22.70 -18.93 -6.25
C HIS A 456 23.79 -19.08 -7.33
N ASN A 457 23.41 -19.10 -8.62
CA ASN A 457 24.33 -19.31 -9.75
C ASN A 457 24.13 -18.23 -10.84
N PRO A 458 24.36 -16.95 -10.54
CA PRO A 458 24.00 -15.83 -11.42
C PRO A 458 24.81 -15.78 -12.73
N THR A 459 25.92 -16.50 -12.83
CA THR A 459 26.78 -16.55 -14.02
C THR A 459 26.42 -17.66 -15.00
N VAL A 460 25.54 -18.59 -14.62
CA VAL A 460 25.14 -19.70 -15.47
C VAL A 460 24.03 -19.20 -16.38
N VAL A 461 24.29 -19.20 -17.70
CA VAL A 461 23.34 -18.85 -18.78
C VAL A 461 22.39 -20.00 -19.02
#